data_AF-A0A0A2BGC3-F1
#
_entry.id   AF-A0A0A2BGC3-F1
#
_cell.length_a   1.000
_cell.length_b   1.000
_cell.length_c   1.000
_cell.angle_alpha   90.00
_cell.angle_beta   90.00
_cell.angle_gamma   90.00
#
_symmetry.space_group_name_H-M   'P 1'
#
loop_
_entity.id
_entity.type
_entity.pdbx_description
1 polymer ?
#
loop_
_entity_poly.entity_id
_entity_poly.type
_entity_poly.pdbx_seq_one_letter_code
_entity_poly.pdbx_strand_id
1 'polypeptide(L)'
;MTTQRLLEESLEEPAIGQTDKFLWHATPIGIAALCKQKEKNFTKHSYEDALKEGLEVGLDLSREERESHYSKKGFVILFYS
;
A
#
# COMPACT_ATOMS: atom_id res chain seq x y z
N MET A 1 14.40 -13.04 -9.23
CA MET A 1 14.66 -11.82 -8.45
C MET A 1 13.44 -11.57 -7.58
N THR A 2 13.63 -11.34 -6.29
CA THR A 2 12.58 -11.38 -5.26
C THR A 2 11.71 -10.12 -5.35
N THR A 3 10.40 -10.27 -5.52
CA THR A 3 9.37 -9.21 -5.55
C THR A 3 9.53 -8.15 -4.48
N GLN A 4 10.04 -8.55 -3.31
CA GLN A 4 10.32 -7.70 -2.17
C GLN A 4 11.36 -6.59 -2.45
N ARG A 5 12.39 -6.84 -3.27
CA ARG A 5 13.37 -5.80 -3.64
C ARG A 5 12.75 -4.73 -4.54
N LEU A 6 12.01 -5.17 -5.56
CA LEU A 6 11.31 -4.27 -6.49
C LEU A 6 10.29 -3.40 -5.75
N LEU A 7 9.61 -3.99 -4.75
CA LEU A 7 8.70 -3.27 -3.86
C LEU A 7 9.43 -2.21 -3.02
N GLU A 8 10.56 -2.57 -2.40
CA GLU A 8 11.38 -1.62 -1.62
C GLU A 8 11.89 -0.46 -2.48
N GLU A 9 12.35 -0.74 -3.70
CA GLU A 9 12.79 0.30 -4.65
C GLU A 9 11.62 1.19 -5.08
N SER A 10 10.44 0.62 -5.38
CA SER A 10 9.24 1.40 -5.73
C SER A 10 8.71 2.23 -4.55
N LEU A 11 8.96 1.80 -3.31
CA LEU A 11 8.66 2.55 -2.10
C LEU A 11 9.62 3.73 -1.89
N GLU A 12 10.78 3.75 -2.54
CA GLU A 12 11.70 4.88 -2.59
C GLU A 12 11.29 5.93 -3.62
N GLU A 13 10.50 5.54 -4.62
CA GLU A 13 9.91 6.46 -5.58
C GLU A 13 8.83 7.36 -4.93
N PRO A 14 8.58 8.56 -5.50
CA PRO A 14 7.53 9.44 -5.01
C PRO A 14 6.18 8.73 -5.01
N ALA A 15 5.46 8.86 -3.89
CA ALA A 15 4.09 8.38 -3.78
C ALA A 15 3.22 9.05 -4.85
N ILE A 16 2.45 8.26 -5.59
CA ILE A 16 1.47 8.74 -6.58
C ILE A 16 0.30 9.48 -5.91
N GLY A 17 0.06 9.18 -4.64
CA GLY A 17 -1.00 9.76 -3.86
C GLY A 17 -0.68 9.57 -2.38
N GLN A 18 -1.22 10.44 -1.55
CA GLN A 18 -1.14 10.26 -0.12
C GLN A 18 -2.48 10.59 0.48
N THR A 19 -2.84 9.82 1.50
CA THR A 19 -4.04 10.03 2.27
C THR A 19 -3.66 10.22 3.73
N ASP A 20 -4.66 10.19 4.60
CA ASP A 20 -4.51 10.48 6.02
C ASP A 20 -3.66 9.40 6.70
N LYS A 21 -3.90 8.13 6.33
CA LYS A 21 -3.20 6.98 6.94
C LYS A 21 -2.19 6.30 6.02
N PHE A 22 -2.36 6.39 4.70
CA PHE A 22 -1.54 5.66 3.72
C PHE A 22 -0.83 6.56 2.70
N LEU A 23 0.31 6.07 2.22
CA LEU A 23 1.05 6.57 1.07
C LEU A 23 0.85 5.57 -0.05
N TRP A 24 0.38 6.03 -1.18
CA TRP A 24 0.09 5.22 -2.35
C TRP A 24 1.28 5.31 -3.30
N HIS A 25 1.86 4.18 -3.65
CA HIS A 25 2.97 4.07 -4.58
C HIS A 25 2.53 3.21 -5.76
N ALA A 26 2.77 3.68 -6.98
CA ALA A 26 2.64 2.82 -8.15
C ALA A 26 3.90 1.97 -8.25
N THR A 27 3.72 0.66 -8.27
CA THR A 27 4.80 -0.31 -8.46
C THR A 27 4.57 -1.05 -9.78
N PRO A 28 5.60 -1.69 -10.37
CA PRO A 28 5.44 -2.48 -11.60
C PRO A 28 4.46 -3.67 -11.45
N ILE A 29 4.18 -4.07 -10.21
CA ILE A 29 3.32 -5.20 -9.86
C ILE A 29 1.87 -4.72 -9.65
N GLY A 30 1.67 -3.45 -9.33
CA GLY A 30 0.39 -2.87 -8.96
C GLY A 30 0.55 -1.71 -7.98
N ILE A 31 -0.37 -1.53 -7.05
CA ILE A 31 -0.41 -0.38 -6.13
C ILE A 31 0.07 -0.79 -4.74
N ALA A 32 1.06 -0.11 -4.18
CA ALA A 32 1.52 -0.31 -2.82
C ALA A 32 1.02 0.81 -1.88
N ALA A 33 0.19 0.44 -0.90
CA ALA A 33 -0.26 1.32 0.17
C ALA A 33 0.65 1.19 1.40
N LEU A 34 1.62 2.10 1.54
CA LEU A 34 2.50 2.20 2.69
C LEU A 34 1.82 2.94 3.84
N CYS A 35 1.71 2.29 4.99
CA CYS A 35 1.11 2.92 6.17
C CYS A 35 2.06 3.97 6.76
N LYS A 36 1.58 5.21 6.94
CA LYS A 36 2.33 6.30 7.58
C LYS A 36 2.51 6.10 9.08
N GLN A 37 1.60 5.37 9.73
CA GLN A 37 1.68 5.10 11.17
C GLN A 37 2.58 3.90 11.45
N LYS A 38 3.68 4.16 12.18
CA LYS A 38 4.53 3.13 12.79
C LYS A 38 3.79 2.46 13.94
N GLU A 39 2.99 1.44 13.60
CA GLU A 39 2.49 0.33 14.43
C GLU A 39 1.76 0.63 15.75
N LYS A 40 0.56 0.04 15.89
CA LYS A 40 0.27 -0.96 16.95
C LYS A 40 -1.13 -1.59 16.90
N ASN A 41 -2.02 -1.13 16.02
CA ASN A 41 -3.38 -1.66 15.90
C ASN A 41 -3.76 -1.94 14.44
N PHE A 42 -2.97 -2.76 13.75
CA PHE A 42 -3.35 -3.31 12.45
C PHE A 42 -4.46 -4.36 12.64
N THR A 43 -5.68 -3.88 12.82
CA THR A 43 -6.90 -4.69 12.83
C THR A 43 -7.59 -4.64 11.46
N LYS A 44 -8.58 -5.50 11.28
CA LYS A 44 -9.43 -5.69 10.09
C LYS A 44 -9.90 -4.36 9.45
N HIS A 45 -10.12 -3.32 10.24
CA HIS A 45 -10.53 -1.98 9.78
C HIS A 45 -9.50 -1.27 8.90
N SER A 46 -8.20 -1.59 9.00
CA SER A 46 -7.17 -0.93 8.17
C SER A 46 -7.35 -1.24 6.69
N TYR A 47 -7.97 -2.38 6.36
CA TYR A 47 -8.31 -2.71 4.98
C TYR A 47 -9.48 -1.88 4.47
N GLU A 48 -10.55 -1.74 5.27
CA GLU A 48 -11.71 -0.95 4.88
C GLU A 48 -11.31 0.53 4.73
N ASP A 49 -10.45 1.03 5.62
CA ASP A 49 -9.82 2.34 5.47
C ASP A 49 -9.00 2.42 4.18
N ALA A 50 -8.14 1.43 3.89
CA ALA A 50 -7.34 1.42 2.66
C ALA A 50 -8.20 1.35 1.38
N LEU A 51 -9.30 0.59 1.38
CA LEU A 51 -10.24 0.58 0.25
C LEU A 51 -10.91 1.94 0.06
N LYS A 52 -11.34 2.55 1.17
CA LYS A 52 -12.02 3.84 1.14
C LYS A 52 -11.06 4.96 0.71
N GLU A 53 -9.90 5.05 1.35
CA GLU A 53 -8.84 6.01 1.01
C GLU A 53 -8.29 5.76 -0.40
N GLY A 54 -8.18 4.50 -0.82
CA GLY A 54 -7.81 4.11 -2.18
C GLY A 54 -8.79 4.67 -3.19
N LEU A 55 -10.10 4.48 -2.96
CA LEU A 55 -11.14 5.05 -3.79
C LEU A 55 -11.09 6.60 -3.80
N GLU A 56 -10.78 7.23 -2.67
CA GLU A 56 -10.62 8.70 -2.57
C GLU A 56 -9.46 9.22 -3.44
N VAL A 57 -8.39 8.45 -3.62
CA VAL A 57 -7.29 8.79 -4.55
C VAL A 57 -7.50 8.25 -5.97
N GLY A 58 -8.66 7.64 -6.26
CA GLY A 58 -9.01 7.12 -7.58
C GLY A 58 -8.44 5.73 -7.89
N LEU A 59 -8.07 4.96 -6.87
CA LEU A 59 -7.59 3.58 -6.96
C LEU A 59 -8.74 2.63 -6.57
N ASP A 60 -9.33 1.94 -7.55
CA ASP A 60 -10.43 0.99 -7.30
C ASP A 60 -9.89 -0.40 -6.94
N LEU A 61 -9.44 -0.52 -5.68
CA LEU A 61 -8.78 -1.72 -5.16
C LEU A 61 -9.75 -2.84 -4.75
N SER A 62 -11.06 -2.61 -4.91
CA SER A 62 -12.12 -3.51 -4.45
C SER A 62 -12.10 -4.87 -5.15
N ARG A 63 -11.47 -4.96 -6.32
CA ARG A 63 -11.38 -6.16 -7.15
C ARG A 63 -9.97 -6.73 -7.26
N GLU A 64 -8.97 -6.06 -6.70
CA GLU A 64 -7.57 -6.46 -6.80
C GLU A 64 -7.22 -7.50 -5.73
N GLU A 65 -6.27 -8.38 -6.05
CA GLU A 65 -5.62 -9.20 -5.04
C GLU A 65 -4.77 -8.30 -4.15
N ARG A 66 -4.68 -8.64 -2.87
CA ARG A 66 -3.94 -7.85 -1.90
C ARG A 66 -3.06 -8.71 -1.03
N GLU A 67 -1.84 -8.26 -0.85
CA GLU A 67 -0.85 -8.91 -0.01
C GLU A 67 -0.27 -7.91 0.97
N SER A 68 -0.37 -8.23 2.26
CA SER A 68 0.26 -7.44 3.31
C SER A 68 1.73 -7.83 3.45
N HIS A 69 2.61 -6.86 3.24
CA HIS A 69 4.05 -7.05 3.36
C HIS A 69 4.63 -6.10 4.42
N TYR A 70 5.50 -6.62 5.28
CA TYR A 70 6.31 -5.78 6.17
C TYR A 70 7.59 -5.40 5.42
N SER A 71 7.81 -4.11 5.24
CA SER A 71 9.03 -3.53 4.65
C SER A 71 9.80 -2.74 5.71
N LYS A 72 11.05 -2.36 5.43
CA LYS A 72 11.86 -1.54 6.35
C LYS A 72 11.24 -0.18 6.66
N LYS A 73 10.40 0.34 5.76
CA LYS A 73 9.68 1.62 5.96
C LYS A 73 8.43 1.47 6.84
N GLY A 74 7.92 0.25 7.01
CA GLY A 74 6.71 -0.04 7.76
C GLY A 74 5.84 -1.09 7.08
N PHE A 75 4.57 -1.12 7.47
CA PHE A 75 3.58 -2.00 6.88
C PHE A 75 3.14 -1.48 5.51
N VAL A 76 3.17 -2.34 4.50
CA VAL A 76 2.69 -2.06 3.15
C VAL A 76 1.61 -3.05 2.77
N ILE A 77 0.59 -2.59 2.04
CA ILE A 77 -0.39 -3.46 1.40
C ILE A 77 -0.16 -3.32 -0.10
N LEU A 78 0.29 -4.39 -0.75
CA LEU A 78 0.40 -4.45 -2.18
C LEU A 78 -0.95 -4.91 -2.74
N PHE A 79 -1.46 -4.18 -3.72
CA PHE A 79 -2.63 -4.52 -4.50
C PHE A 79 -2.17 -4.81 -5.93
N TYR A 80 -2.56 -5.95 -6.49
CA TYR A 80 -2.17 -6.37 -7.83
C TYR A 80 -3.30 -7.17 -8.49
N SER A 81 -3.31 -7.20 -9.82
CA SER A 81 -4.30 -7.92 -10.64
C SER A 81 -3.66 -8.86 -11.64
#